data_AF-A0A973JEL1-F1
#
_entry.id   AF-A0A973JEL1-F1
#
_cell.length_a   1.000
_cell.length_b   1.000
_cell.length_c   1.000
_cell.angle_alpha   90.00
_cell.angle_beta   90.00
_cell.angle_gamma   90.00
#
_symmetry.space_group_name_H-M   'P 1'
#
loop_
_entity.id
_entity.type
_entity.pdbx_description
1 polymer ?
#
loop_
_entity_poly.entity_id
_entity_poly.type
_entity_poly.pdbx_seq_one_letter_code
_entity_poly.pdbx_strand_id
1 'polypeptide(L)'
;MRDIANFLFEVGMLTKTPRTGFRFLGSGCESVAEHVLRTIFIGYALSKLEADVDELKVLKICLVHDLPEARTGDMNYMYKKYVTVNEEKAVRELTETLFFGDEVKDAIHEFNEKQTK
;
A
#
# COMPACT_ATOMS: atom_id res chain seq x y z
N MET A 1 22.09 1.86 6.79
CA MET A 1 22.13 1.20 5.46
C MET A 1 21.48 -0.17 5.47
N ARG A 2 21.78 -1.06 6.43
CA ARG A 2 21.16 -2.39 6.50
C ARG A 2 19.63 -2.33 6.57
N ASP A 3 19.07 -1.47 7.41
CA ASP A 3 17.61 -1.37 7.59
C ASP A 3 16.91 -0.85 6.32
N ILE A 4 17.53 0.12 5.64
CA ILE A 4 17.07 0.60 4.33
C ILE A 4 17.09 -0.53 3.30
N ALA A 5 18.16 -1.33 3.25
CA ALA A 5 18.23 -2.46 2.34
C ALA A 5 17.13 -3.49 2.64
N ASN A 6 16.91 -3.84 3.91
CA ASN A 6 15.83 -4.73 4.34
C ASN A 6 14.46 -4.19 3.90
N PHE A 7 14.20 -2.91 4.14
CA PHE A 7 12.98 -2.24 3.68
C PHE A 7 12.80 -2.33 2.17
N LEU A 8 13.85 -2.06 1.38
CA LEU A 8 13.78 -2.18 -0.08
C LEU A 8 13.56 -3.62 -0.55
N PHE A 9 14.09 -4.63 0.16
CA PHE A 9 13.77 -6.03 -0.10
C PHE A 9 12.30 -6.34 0.18
N GLU A 10 11.73 -5.81 1.26
CA GLU A 10 10.30 -5.96 1.55
C GLU A 10 9.42 -5.26 0.51
N VAL A 11 9.76 -4.03 0.10
CA VAL A 11 9.09 -3.36 -1.02
C VAL A 11 9.16 -4.22 -2.28
N GLY A 12 10.30 -4.87 -2.53
CA GLY A 12 10.48 -5.81 -3.63
C GLY A 12 9.50 -7.00 -3.61
N MET A 13 9.03 -7.42 -2.43
CA MET A 13 8.04 -8.50 -2.31
C MET A 13 6.71 -8.14 -2.98
N LEU A 14 6.34 -6.86 -3.09
CA LEU A 14 5.11 -6.43 -3.77
C LEU A 14 5.09 -6.81 -5.25
N THR A 15 6.26 -6.98 -5.89
CA THR A 15 6.36 -7.49 -7.28
C THR A 15 6.02 -8.98 -7.39
N LYS A 16 6.07 -9.70 -6.26
CA LYS A 16 5.78 -11.14 -6.15
C LYS A 16 4.43 -11.40 -5.50
N THR A 17 3.84 -10.41 -4.80
CA THR A 17 2.50 -10.49 -4.24
C THR A 17 1.46 -10.30 -5.35
N PRO A 18 0.66 -11.33 -5.69
CA PRO A 18 -0.38 -11.20 -6.70
C PRO A 18 -1.62 -10.52 -6.13
N ARG A 19 -2.30 -9.71 -6.93
CA ARG A 19 -3.67 -9.23 -6.64
C ARG A 19 -4.63 -10.41 -6.69
N THR A 20 -5.05 -10.90 -5.53
CA THR A 20 -5.77 -12.17 -5.38
C THR A 20 -7.20 -12.13 -5.92
N GLY A 21 -7.75 -10.93 -6.17
CA GLY A 21 -9.05 -10.74 -6.83
C GLY A 21 -9.14 -11.40 -8.21
N PHE A 22 -8.06 -11.39 -9.01
CA PHE A 22 -8.06 -11.98 -10.37
C PHE A 22 -8.29 -13.49 -10.38
N ARG A 23 -8.00 -14.19 -9.28
CA ARG A 23 -8.28 -15.63 -9.15
C ARG A 23 -9.78 -15.96 -9.26
N PHE A 24 -10.65 -15.02 -8.91
CA PHE A 24 -12.11 -15.17 -9.05
C PHE A 24 -12.62 -14.79 -10.44
N LEU A 25 -11.93 -13.87 -11.13
CA LEU A 25 -12.32 -13.40 -12.46
C LEU A 25 -11.93 -14.39 -13.57
N GLY A 26 -11.07 -15.37 -13.26
CA GLY A 26 -10.66 -16.43 -14.19
C GLY A 26 -9.72 -15.96 -15.31
N SER A 27 -9.39 -14.68 -15.35
CA SER A 27 -8.43 -14.09 -16.30
C SER A 27 -7.78 -12.85 -15.67
N GLY A 28 -6.57 -12.50 -16.13
CA GLY A 28 -5.79 -11.39 -15.62
C GLY A 28 -4.69 -11.80 -14.63
N CYS A 29 -3.60 -11.04 -14.63
CA CYS A 29 -2.49 -11.15 -13.69
C CYS A 29 -1.98 -9.73 -13.42
N GLU A 30 -2.02 -9.34 -12.15
CA GLU A 30 -1.48 -8.06 -11.69
C GLU A 30 -0.79 -8.35 -10.34
N SER A 31 0.39 -7.78 -10.15
CA SER A 31 1.07 -7.72 -8.86
C SER A 31 0.63 -6.48 -8.07
N VAL A 32 0.81 -6.49 -6.75
CA VAL A 32 0.55 -5.31 -5.93
C VAL A 32 1.43 -4.13 -6.37
N ALA A 33 2.66 -4.38 -6.80
CA ALA A 33 3.53 -3.34 -7.36
C ALA A 33 2.95 -2.66 -8.62
N GLU A 34 2.40 -3.44 -9.56
CA GLU A 34 1.73 -2.89 -10.75
C GLU A 34 0.47 -2.09 -10.38
N HIS A 35 -0.29 -2.58 -9.40
CA HIS A 35 -1.43 -1.87 -8.84
C HIS A 35 -1.00 -0.50 -8.28
N VAL A 36 -0.03 -0.49 -7.36
CA VAL A 36 0.49 0.73 -6.72
C VAL A 36 1.00 1.73 -7.75
N LEU A 37 1.76 1.28 -8.75
CA LEU A 37 2.27 2.16 -9.81
C LEU A 37 1.11 2.85 -10.55
N ARG A 38 0.09 2.09 -10.97
CA ARG A 38 -1.06 2.67 -11.65
C ARG A 38 -1.85 3.60 -10.73
N THR A 39 -2.02 3.23 -9.46
CA THR A 39 -2.70 4.06 -8.45
C THR A 39 -2.00 5.40 -8.25
N ILE A 40 -0.66 5.45 -8.23
CA ILE A 40 0.11 6.71 -8.15
C ILE A 40 -0.21 7.63 -9.34
N PHE A 41 -0.21 7.11 -10.57
CA PHE A 41 -0.52 7.92 -11.76
C PHE A 41 -1.98 8.38 -11.79
N ILE A 42 -2.92 7.53 -11.34
CA ILE A 42 -4.32 7.92 -11.18
C ILE A 42 -4.43 9.04 -10.15
N GLY A 43 -3.82 8.87 -8.97
CA GLY A 43 -3.79 9.88 -7.91
C GLY A 43 -3.20 11.20 -8.39
N TYR A 44 -2.10 11.16 -9.14
CA TYR A 44 -1.49 12.33 -9.77
C TYR A 44 -2.44 13.03 -10.75
N ALA A 45 -3.10 12.28 -11.64
CA ALA A 45 -4.02 12.87 -12.61
C ALA A 45 -5.22 13.52 -11.91
N LEU A 46 -5.80 12.84 -10.92
CA LEU A 46 -6.91 13.35 -10.13
C LEU A 46 -6.52 14.58 -9.30
N SER A 47 -5.30 14.62 -8.73
CA SER A 47 -4.83 15.78 -7.98
C SER A 47 -4.66 17.03 -8.83
N LYS A 48 -4.51 16.90 -10.15
CA LYS A 48 -4.52 18.05 -11.08
C LYS A 48 -5.91 18.55 -11.42
N LEU A 49 -6.94 17.74 -11.23
CA LEU A 49 -8.33 18.10 -11.52
C LEU A 49 -9.03 18.72 -10.31
N GLU A 50 -8.57 18.42 -9.11
CA GLU A 50 -9.12 18.93 -7.85
C GLU A 50 -8.29 20.10 -7.31
N ALA A 51 -8.94 21.24 -7.01
CA ALA A 51 -8.24 22.46 -6.60
C ALA A 51 -7.77 22.45 -5.14
N ASP A 52 -8.41 21.64 -4.28
CA ASP A 52 -8.23 21.68 -2.82
C ASP A 52 -7.58 20.41 -2.25
N VAL A 53 -6.71 19.75 -3.02
CA VAL A 53 -6.02 18.52 -2.57
C VAL A 53 -4.52 18.74 -2.49
N ASP A 54 -3.90 18.18 -1.44
CA ASP A 54 -2.45 18.14 -1.32
C ASP A 54 -1.89 16.99 -2.18
N GLU A 55 -1.34 17.35 -3.34
CA GLU A 55 -0.75 16.40 -4.27
C GLU A 55 0.35 15.53 -3.64
N LEU A 56 1.26 16.11 -2.87
CA LEU A 56 2.37 15.34 -2.29
C LEU A 56 1.86 14.33 -1.28
N LYS A 57 0.82 14.71 -0.53
CA LYS A 57 0.14 13.78 0.37
C LYS A 57 -0.56 12.67 -0.39
N VAL A 58 -1.33 12.98 -1.44
CA VAL A 58 -2.01 11.98 -2.28
C VAL A 58 -1.00 10.98 -2.84
N LEU A 59 0.10 11.47 -3.42
CA LEU A 59 1.14 10.62 -3.98
C LEU A 59 1.81 9.75 -2.90
N LYS A 60 2.07 10.30 -1.71
CA LYS A 60 2.63 9.55 -0.58
C LYS A 60 1.68 8.43 -0.13
N ILE A 61 0.39 8.71 0.02
CA ILE A 61 -0.63 7.70 0.36
C ILE A 61 -0.68 6.61 -0.71
N CYS A 62 -0.82 6.99 -1.99
CA CYS A 62 -0.84 6.04 -3.10
C CYS A 62 0.41 5.16 -3.14
N LEU A 63 1.58 5.70 -2.78
CA LEU A 63 2.84 4.96 -2.75
C LEU A 63 2.87 3.86 -1.68
N VAL A 64 2.29 4.09 -0.49
CA VAL A 64 2.49 3.22 0.68
C VAL A 64 1.25 2.49 1.17
N HIS A 65 0.05 2.80 0.67
CA HIS A 65 -1.21 2.24 1.20
C HIS A 65 -1.24 0.71 1.25
N ASP A 66 -0.76 0.03 0.19
CA ASP A 66 -0.70 -1.43 0.10
C ASP A 66 0.67 -2.01 0.52
N LEU A 67 1.59 -1.19 1.05
CA LEU A 67 2.89 -1.66 1.54
C LEU A 67 2.80 -2.78 2.61
N PRO A 68 1.81 -2.78 3.53
CA PRO A 68 1.64 -3.90 4.47
C PRO A 68 1.45 -5.26 3.79
N GLU A 69 0.94 -5.29 2.55
CA GLU A 69 0.74 -6.51 1.77
C GLU A 69 2.04 -7.23 1.39
N ALA A 70 3.21 -6.57 1.55
CA ALA A 70 4.51 -7.23 1.48
C ALA A 70 4.67 -8.34 2.53
N ARG A 71 3.99 -8.21 3.67
CA ARG A 71 4.02 -9.16 4.80
C ARG A 71 2.74 -9.98 4.94
N THR A 72 1.60 -9.38 4.60
CA THR A 72 0.28 -9.96 4.85
C THR A 72 -0.30 -10.66 3.62
N GLY A 73 0.18 -10.31 2.42
CA GLY A 73 -0.43 -10.66 1.15
C GLY A 73 -1.72 -9.87 0.87
N ASP A 74 -2.10 -9.79 -0.40
CA ASP A 74 -3.33 -9.13 -0.82
C ASP A 74 -4.58 -9.91 -0.35
N MET A 75 -5.46 -9.23 0.38
CA MET A 75 -6.71 -9.81 0.86
C MET A 75 -7.86 -9.45 -0.07
N ASN A 76 -8.26 -10.39 -0.94
CA ASN A 76 -9.49 -10.25 -1.71
C ASN A 76 -10.74 -10.20 -0.81
N TYR A 77 -11.85 -9.83 -1.45
CA TYR A 77 -13.17 -9.73 -0.82
C TYR A 77 -13.61 -10.98 -0.04
N MET A 78 -13.27 -12.19 -0.49
CA MET A 78 -13.63 -13.42 0.22
C MET A 78 -12.71 -13.68 1.41
N TYR A 79 -11.40 -13.44 1.29
CA TYR A 79 -10.45 -13.61 2.40
C TYR A 79 -10.81 -12.68 3.56
N LYS A 80 -11.19 -11.44 3.27
CA LYS A 80 -11.63 -10.46 4.29
C LYS A 80 -12.83 -10.92 5.13
N LYS A 81 -13.59 -11.94 4.70
CA LYS A 81 -14.71 -12.52 5.49
C LYS A 81 -14.26 -13.51 6.56
N TYR A 82 -13.08 -14.11 6.39
CA TYR A 82 -12.63 -15.25 7.21
C TYR A 82 -11.24 -15.06 7.80
N VAL A 83 -10.47 -14.09 7.31
CA VAL A 83 -9.11 -13.82 7.72
C VAL A 83 -9.05 -12.41 8.30
N THR A 84 -8.62 -12.31 9.56
CA THR A 84 -8.31 -11.04 10.21
C THR A 84 -6.81 -10.79 10.07
N VAL A 85 -6.43 -9.78 9.28
CA VAL A 85 -5.04 -9.35 9.14
C VAL A 85 -4.68 -8.44 10.31
N ASN A 86 -3.54 -8.71 10.95
CA ASN A 86 -2.97 -7.81 11.95
C ASN A 86 -2.10 -6.75 11.24
N GLU A 87 -2.77 -5.81 10.57
CA GLU A 87 -2.12 -4.76 9.79
C GLU A 87 -1.32 -3.81 10.68
N GLU A 88 -1.82 -3.49 11.87
CA GLU A 88 -1.11 -2.64 12.84
C GLU A 88 0.27 -3.21 13.20
N LYS A 89 0.33 -4.53 13.46
CA LYS A 89 1.60 -5.22 13.68
C LYS A 89 2.50 -5.17 12.45
N ALA A 90 1.93 -5.44 11.26
CA ALA A 90 2.68 -5.42 10.01
C ALA A 90 3.30 -4.06 9.73
N VAL A 91 2.53 -2.98 9.88
CA VAL A 91 2.99 -1.60 9.73
C VAL A 91 4.06 -1.28 10.77
N ARG A 92 3.80 -1.52 12.06
CA ARG A 92 4.76 -1.21 13.14
C ARG A 92 6.11 -1.87 12.90
N GLU A 93 6.12 -3.18 12.66
CA GLU A 93 7.37 -3.93 12.47
C GLU A 93 8.04 -3.63 11.12
N LEU A 94 7.31 -3.06 10.14
CA LEU A 94 7.88 -2.59 8.87
C LEU A 94 8.55 -1.23 9.05
N THR A 95 7.99 -0.36 9.88
CA THR A 95 8.44 1.03 10.01
C THR A 95 9.39 1.29 11.17
N GLU A 96 9.40 0.47 12.23
CA GLU A 96 10.11 0.77 13.50
C GLU A 96 11.63 0.96 13.38
N THR A 97 12.26 0.40 12.33
CA THR A 97 13.71 0.52 12.11
C THR A 97 14.09 1.68 11.17
N LEU A 98 13.11 2.37 10.60
CA LEU A 98 13.30 3.40 9.59
C LEU A 98 13.21 4.79 10.22
N PHE A 99 14.17 5.67 9.90
CA PHE A 99 14.15 7.05 10.41
C PHE A 99 12.98 7.88 9.85
N PHE A 100 12.33 7.41 8.79
CA PHE A 100 11.11 7.98 8.19
C PHE A 100 9.88 7.10 8.46
N GLY A 101 9.98 6.13 9.38
CA GLY A 101 8.95 5.14 9.64
C GLY A 101 7.61 5.76 10.05
N ASP A 102 7.63 6.82 10.85
CA ASP A 102 6.42 7.53 11.27
C ASP A 102 5.69 8.15 10.07
N GLU A 103 6.40 8.69 9.07
CA GLU A 103 5.77 9.23 7.86
C GLU A 103 4.99 8.17 7.07
N VAL A 104 5.51 6.94 7.02
CA VAL A 104 4.85 5.82 6.34
C VAL A 104 3.64 5.37 7.13
N LYS A 105 3.79 5.22 8.45
CA LYS A 105 2.73 4.82 9.36
C LYS A 105 1.56 5.81 9.32
N ASP A 106 1.86 7.10 9.38
CA ASP A 106 0.84 8.16 9.36
C ASP A 106 0.08 8.19 8.04
N ALA A 107 0.77 8.01 6.90
CA ALA A 107 0.12 7.95 5.59
C ALA A 107 -0.81 6.72 5.47
N ILE A 108 -0.40 5.55 5.96
CA ILE A 108 -1.24 4.34 5.99
C ILE A 108 -2.43 4.53 6.94
N HIS A 109 -2.21 5.15 8.09
CA HIS A 109 -3.26 5.44 9.05
C HIS A 109 -4.31 6.38 8.45
N GLU A 110 -3.88 7.51 7.85
CA GLU A 110 -4.76 8.47 7.19
C GLU A 110 -5.58 7.80 6.06
N PHE A 111 -4.94 6.94 5.26
CA PHE A 111 -5.63 6.14 4.23
C PHE A 111 -6.73 5.25 4.80
N ASN A 112 -6.45 4.59 5.92
CA ASN A 112 -7.37 3.66 6.57
C ASN A 112 -8.56 4.37 7.24
N GLU A 113 -8.34 5.57 7.78
CA GLU A 113 -9.40 6.37 8.41
C GLU A 113 -10.46 6.83 7.40
N LYS A 114 -10.06 7.17 6.16
CA LYS A 114 -10.96 7.62 5.08
C LYS A 114 -11.83 8.82 5.47
N GLN A 115 -11.27 9.72 6.27
CA GLN A 115 -11.97 10.91 6.77
C GLN A 115 -11.56 12.19 6.02
N THR A 116 -10.50 12.14 5.23
CA THR A 116 -10.00 13.28 4.46
C THR A 116 -10.68 13.36 3.09
N LYS A 117 -10.66 14.57 2.52
CA LYS A 117 -11.37 14.93 1.29
C LYS A 117 -10.69 14.35 0.06
#